data_AF-A0A842R5A8-F1
#
_entry.id   AF-A0A842R5A8-F1
#
_cell.length_a   1.000
_cell.length_b   1.000
_cell.length_c   1.000
_cell.angle_alpha   90.00
_cell.angle_beta   90.00
_cell.angle_gamma   90.00
#
_symmetry.space_group_name_H-M   'P 1'
#
loop_
_entity.id
_entity.type
_entity.pdbx_description
1 polymer ?
#
loop_
_entity_poly.entity_id
_entity_poly.type
_entity_poly.pdbx_seq_one_letter_code
_entity_poly.pdbx_strand_id
1 'polypeptide(L)' 'MKIAIIHANLARVGGAENLIIWYTSTLVERGYDITLITGKYDKSLWDD' A
#
# COMPACT_ATOMS: atom_id res chain seq x y z
N MET A 1 12.98 -9.46 6.63
CA MET A 1 12.43 -10.20 5.46
C MET A 1 11.90 -9.18 4.47
N LYS A 2 12.06 -9.42 3.16
CA LYS A 2 11.61 -8.51 2.10
C LYS A 2 10.32 -9.02 1.46
N ILE A 3 9.34 -8.15 1.26
CA ILE A 3 8.04 -8.50 0.66
C ILE A 3 7.72 -7.48 -0.43
N ALA A 4 7.39 -7.98 -1.63
CA ALA A 4 6.86 -7.16 -2.71
C ALA A 4 5.35 -7.42 -2.84
N ILE A 5 4.56 -6.34 -2.91
CA ILE A 5 3.12 -6.39 -3.09
C ILE A 5 2.78 -5.63 -4.38
N ILE A 6 1.95 -6.24 -5.23
CA ILE A 6 1.50 -5.65 -6.49
C ILE A 6 0.01 -5.42 -6.40
N HIS A 7 -0.43 -4.17 -6.61
CA HIS A 7 -1.84 -3.81 -6.70
C HIS A 7 -2.08 -2.89 -7.89
N ALA A 8 -3.20 -3.02 -8.59
CA ALA A 8 -3.35 -2.35 -9.89
C ALA A 8 -3.50 -0.82 -9.79
N ASN A 9 -4.23 -0.32 -8.79
CA ASN A 9 -4.63 1.08 -8.73
C ASN A 9 -4.83 1.54 -7.28
N LEU A 10 -4.06 2.53 -6.86
CA LEU A 10 -4.14 3.23 -5.58
C LEU A 10 -4.51 4.72 -5.76
N ALA A 11 -5.04 5.11 -6.92
CA ALA A 11 -5.56 6.44 -7.20
C ALA A 11 -7.09 6.52 -7.00
N ARG A 12 -7.63 5.69 -6.12
CA ARG A 12 -9.03 5.69 -5.69
C ARG A 12 -9.16 5.04 -4.31
N VAL A 13 -10.22 5.35 -3.59
CA VAL A 13 -10.52 4.75 -2.29
C VAL A 13 -11.56 3.65 -2.47
N GLY A 14 -11.23 2.45 -2.00
CA GLY A 14 -12.08 1.27 -2.06
C GLY A 14 -11.65 0.24 -1.00
N GLY A 15 -12.41 -0.83 -0.86
CA GLY A 15 -12.14 -1.84 0.17
C GLY A 15 -10.79 -2.54 0.00
N ALA A 16 -10.43 -2.88 -1.25
CA ALA A 16 -9.16 -3.52 -1.54
C ALA A 16 -7.98 -2.54 -1.34
N GLU A 17 -8.12 -1.30 -1.80
CA GLU A 17 -7.10 -0.26 -1.66
C GLU A 17 -6.81 0.04 -0.18
N ASN A 18 -7.86 0.20 0.63
CA ASN A 18 -7.71 0.39 2.09
C ASN A 18 -7.01 -0.77 2.77
N LEU A 19 -7.36 -2.01 2.40
CA LEU A 19 -6.73 -3.22 2.93
C LEU A 19 -5.24 -3.27 2.60
N ILE A 20 -4.86 -2.95 1.35
CA ILE A 20 -3.46 -2.95 0.93
C ILE A 20 -2.68 -1.92 1.73
N ILE A 21 -3.16 -0.67 1.83
CA ILE A 21 -2.48 0.39 2.58
C ILE A 21 -2.33 0.00 4.05
N TRP A 22 -3.42 -0.35 4.73
CA TRP A 22 -3.39 -0.77 6.13
C TRP A 22 -2.44 -1.95 6.38
N TYR A 23 -2.50 -2.98 5.53
CA TYR A 23 -1.67 -4.16 5.68
C TYR A 23 -0.20 -3.84 5.47
N THR A 24 0.14 -3.04 4.45
CA THR A 24 1.52 -2.61 4.19
C THR A 24 2.09 -1.79 5.34
N SER A 25 1.33 -0.82 5.88
CA SER A 25 1.75 -0.03 7.05
C SER A 25 2.02 -0.92 8.27
N THR A 26 1.10 -1.84 8.55
CA THR A 26 1.26 -2.80 9.66
C THR A 26 2.52 -3.67 9.50
N LEU A 27 2.86 -4.07 8.28
CA LEU A 27 4.07 -4.84 8.03
C LEU A 27 5.34 -3.99 8.20
N VAL A 28 5.33 -2.74 7.76
CA VAL A 28 6.45 -1.81 7.96
C VAL A 28 6.71 -1.60 9.46
N GLU A 29 5.64 -1.37 10.25
CA GLU A 29 5.74 -1.22 11.72
C GLU A 29 6.34 -2.46 12.41
N ARG A 30 6.15 -3.65 11.84
CA ARG A 30 6.72 -4.91 12.32
C ARG A 30 8.16 -5.14 11.87
N GLY A 31 8.79 -4.20 11.16
CA GLY A 31 10.17 -4.27 10.70
C GLY A 31 10.37 -5.04 9.39
N TYR A 32 9.32 -5.25 8.60
CA TYR A 32 9.44 -5.80 7.26
C TYR A 32 9.83 -4.72 6.24
N ASP A 33 10.70 -5.09 5.30
CA ASP A 33 11.07 -4.24 4.16
C ASP A 33 10.05 -4.48 3.04
N ILE A 34 9.17 -3.49 2.82
CA ILE A 34 8.02 -3.59 1.91
C ILE A 34 8.25 -2.74 0.67
N THR A 35 8.03 -3.33 -0.50
CA THR A 35 7.90 -2.59 -1.78
C THR A 35 6.48 -2.76 -2.31
N LEU A 36 5.73 -1.67 -2.42
CA LEU A 36 4.40 -1.65 -3.02
C LEU A 36 4.49 -1.11 -4.46
N ILE A 37 4.11 -1.92 -5.42
CA ILE A 37 4.11 -1.57 -6.85
C ILE A 37 2.67 -1.37 -7.29
N THR A 38 2.38 -0.20 -7.85
CA THR A 38 1.05 0.13 -8.40
C THR A 38 1.14 0.81 -9.75
N GLY A 39 0.12 0.60 -10.59
CA GLY A 39 0.02 1.24 -11.91
C GLY A 39 -0.44 2.70 -11.84
N LYS A 40 -1.25 3.04 -10.83
CA LYS A 40 -1.69 4.42 -10.56
C LYS A 40 -1.63 4.69 -9.06
N TYR A 41 -1.20 5.89 -8.69
CA TYR A 41 -1.11 6.34 -7.31
C TYR A 41 -1.52 7.80 -7.22
N ASP A 42 -2.43 8.12 -6.31
CA ASP A 42 -2.74 9.50 -5.94
C ASP A 42 -2.35 9.69 -4.48
N LYS A 43 -1.31 10.49 -4.26
CA LYS A 43 -0.75 10.74 -2.93
C LYS A 43 -1.73 11.49 -2.02
N SER A 44 -2.62 12.31 -2.57
CA SER A 44 -3.58 13.11 -1.79
C SER A 44 -4.64 12.28 -1.07
N LEU A 45 -4.78 11.00 -1.40
CA LEU A 45 -5.72 10.07 -0.77
C LEU A 45 -5.14 9.35 0.46
N TRP A 46 -3.82 9.39 0.67
CA TRP A 46 -3.12 8.53 1.63
C TRP A 46 -2.10 9.27 2.52
N ASP A 47 -1.82 10.54 2.21
CA ASP A 47 -1.05 11.43 3.08
C ASP A 47 -2.01 12.14 4.05
N ASP A 48 -1.99 11.74 5.33
CA ASP A 48 -2.53 12.47 6.47
C ASP A 48 -1.39 13.18 7.24
#